data_AF-A0A0A9YRW0-F1
#
_entry.id   AF-A0A0A9YRW0-F1
#
_cell.length_a   1.000
_cell.length_b   1.000
_cell.length_c   1.000
_cell.angle_alpha   90.00
_cell.angle_beta   90.00
_cell.angle_gamma   90.00
#
_symmetry.space_group_name_H-M   'P 1'
#
loop_
_entity.id
_entity.type
_entity.pdbx_description
1 polymer ?
#
loop_
_entity_poly.entity_id
_entity_poly.type
_entity_poly.pdbx_seq_one_letter_code
_entity_poly.pdbx_strand_id
1 'polypeptide(L)'
;MIFAGKLAVWCFLLGSSSTLFYAVLYVLYGHEIPAVPSYYNYVLLCGHYLTMNLLIRVLLRGFNYQVAVRACMLGTIFACGMFTAAFAPPTYTIFGCYVCVLSFFHFSEFVAISACNPETLAISSFVLDHSTDYKIAAVTSWVEFFIESYFWPDMKTVRIIPAIGLIWCIGGEILRKVAMLTASRSFTHTVVSKKFEHHVLVTNGIYSVFRHPSYVGWFYWAIGTQLVLANPLCIIAYALASWKFFNDRITIEELTLLNFFQEDYVDYQKQVPIGIPFIKGYVLEE
;
A
#
# COMPACT_ATOMS: atom_id res chain seq x y z
N MET A 1 18.02 1.41 8.79
CA MET A 1 16.75 2.08 9.15
C MET A 1 16.98 3.08 10.27
N ILE A 2 16.57 4.34 10.03
CA ILE A 2 16.72 5.45 10.98
C ILE A 2 15.66 5.42 12.10
N PHE A 3 15.79 6.30 13.11
CA PHE A 3 14.88 6.35 14.26
C PHE A 3 13.41 6.49 13.86
N ALA A 4 13.09 7.38 12.91
CA ALA A 4 11.72 7.57 12.44
C ALA A 4 11.10 6.28 11.87
N GLY A 5 11.89 5.47 11.16
CA GLY A 5 11.46 4.16 10.67
C GLY A 5 11.17 3.17 11.80
N LYS A 6 12.08 3.08 12.79
CA LYS A 6 11.87 2.25 13.99
C LYS A 6 10.62 2.69 14.76
N LEU A 7 10.42 3.99 14.91
CA LEU A 7 9.25 4.57 15.56
C LEU A 7 7.96 4.20 14.83
N ALA A 8 7.95 4.30 13.50
CA ALA A 8 6.80 3.88 12.69
C ALA A 8 6.46 2.41 12.93
N VAL A 9 7.47 1.51 12.94
CA VAL A 9 7.25 0.08 13.22
C VAL A 9 6.62 -0.13 14.60
N TRP A 10 7.18 0.48 15.65
CA TRP A 10 6.64 0.35 17.01
C TRP A 10 5.22 0.89 17.12
N CYS A 11 4.93 2.05 16.55
CA CYS A 11 3.60 2.63 16.58
C CYS A 11 2.58 1.83 15.75
N PHE A 12 2.99 1.24 14.63
CA PHE A 12 2.14 0.34 13.86
C PHE A 12 1.80 -0.93 14.65
N LEU A 13 2.80 -1.56 15.28
CA LEU A 13 2.58 -2.71 16.17
C LEU A 13 1.69 -2.36 17.36
N LEU A 14 1.90 -1.19 17.96
CA LEU A 14 1.04 -0.69 19.05
C LEU A 14 -0.41 -0.53 18.58
N GLY A 15 -0.65 0.12 17.44
CA GLY A 15 -2.00 0.22 16.86
C GLY A 15 -2.60 -1.14 16.53
N SER A 16 -1.79 -2.06 16.00
CA SER A 16 -2.20 -3.42 15.62
C SER A 16 -2.52 -4.29 16.83
N SER A 17 -1.98 -3.97 18.02
CA SER A 17 -2.23 -4.70 19.26
C SER A 17 -3.68 -4.60 19.74
N SER A 18 -4.51 -3.73 19.14
CA SER A 18 -5.92 -3.57 19.48
C SER A 18 -6.73 -4.87 19.32
N THR A 19 -6.40 -5.74 18.36
CA THR A 19 -7.05 -7.07 18.23
C THR A 19 -6.65 -8.04 19.33
N LEU A 20 -5.37 -8.02 19.74
CA LEU A 20 -4.90 -8.81 20.88
C LEU A 20 -5.54 -8.32 22.18
N PHE A 21 -5.63 -7.00 22.36
CA PHE A 21 -6.32 -6.37 23.48
C PHE A 21 -7.79 -6.83 23.54
N TYR A 22 -8.48 -6.83 22.40
CA TYR A 22 -9.83 -7.39 22.32
C TYR A 22 -9.88 -8.89 22.69
N ALA A 23 -8.99 -9.71 22.13
CA ALA A 23 -8.97 -11.14 22.41
C ALA A 23 -8.73 -11.44 23.90
N VAL A 24 -7.84 -10.67 24.56
CA VAL A 24 -7.59 -10.74 26.00
C VAL A 24 -8.85 -10.36 26.79
N LEU A 25 -9.50 -9.25 26.44
CA LEU A 25 -10.75 -8.84 27.11
C LEU A 25 -11.85 -9.88 26.97
N TYR A 26 -12.00 -10.47 25.78
CA TYR A 26 -12.96 -11.56 25.56
C TYR A 26 -12.68 -12.78 26.45
N VAL A 27 -11.41 -13.19 26.58
CA VAL A 27 -11.03 -14.29 27.48
C VAL A 27 -11.29 -13.95 28.95
N LEU A 28 -11.03 -12.70 29.36
CA LEU A 28 -11.18 -12.27 30.76
C LEU A 28 -12.64 -12.05 31.18
N TYR A 29 -13.49 -11.55 30.28
CA TYR A 29 -14.86 -11.12 30.59
C TYR A 29 -15.95 -11.98 29.92
N GLY A 30 -15.58 -12.94 29.06
CA GLY A 30 -16.35 -14.10 28.59
C GLY A 30 -17.82 -13.86 28.24
N HIS A 31 -18.68 -13.80 29.27
CA HIS A 31 -20.13 -13.68 29.14
C HIS A 31 -20.65 -12.24 28.99
N GLU A 32 -19.84 -11.20 29.23
CA GLU A 32 -20.26 -9.80 29.10
C GLU A 32 -19.87 -9.16 27.75
N ILE A 33 -18.94 -9.77 27.01
CA ILE A 33 -18.48 -9.27 25.71
C ILE A 33 -18.99 -10.20 24.61
N PRO A 34 -19.83 -9.73 23.68
CA PRO A 34 -20.37 -10.56 22.61
C PRO A 34 -19.27 -11.21 21.77
N ALA A 35 -19.38 -12.53 21.55
CA ALA A 35 -18.48 -13.31 20.69
C ALA A 35 -18.62 -12.97 19.19
N VAL A 36 -19.67 -12.25 18.82
CA VAL A 36 -20.01 -11.79 17.47
C VAL A 36 -19.70 -10.30 17.38
N PRO A 37 -19.35 -9.73 16.20
CA PRO A 37 -19.16 -8.30 16.07
C PRO A 37 -20.37 -7.54 16.59
N SER A 38 -20.18 -6.86 17.72
CA SER A 38 -21.16 -5.95 18.29
C SER A 38 -20.56 -4.55 18.33
N TYR A 39 -21.41 -3.54 18.53
CA TYR A 39 -20.95 -2.17 18.64
C TYR A 39 -19.91 -1.99 19.76
N TYR A 40 -19.98 -2.80 20.83
CA TYR A 40 -19.04 -2.77 21.94
C TYR A 40 -17.60 -3.08 21.51
N ASN A 41 -17.41 -4.02 20.58
CA ASN A 41 -16.09 -4.40 20.08
C ASN A 41 -15.41 -3.21 19.38
N TYR A 42 -16.16 -2.51 18.54
CA TYR A 42 -15.68 -1.32 17.83
C TYR A 42 -15.46 -0.14 18.77
N VAL A 43 -16.29 0.04 19.80
CA VAL A 43 -16.09 1.06 20.84
C VAL A 43 -14.79 0.80 21.62
N LEU A 44 -14.49 -0.45 21.97
CA LEU A 44 -13.23 -0.82 22.63
C LEU A 44 -12.01 -0.57 21.74
N LEU A 45 -12.08 -0.93 20.46
CA LEU A 45 -11.06 -0.62 19.44
C LEU A 45 -10.82 0.90 19.34
N CYS A 46 -11.90 1.70 19.27
CA CYS A 46 -11.83 3.16 19.24
C CYS A 46 -11.23 3.73 20.54
N GLY A 47 -11.65 3.23 21.70
CA GLY A 47 -11.12 3.66 23.00
C GLY A 47 -9.63 3.38 23.14
N HIS A 48 -9.17 2.21 22.68
CA HIS A 48 -7.75 1.86 22.63
C HIS A 48 -6.98 2.82 21.70
N TYR A 49 -7.49 3.07 20.50
CA TYR A 49 -6.90 4.02 19.56
C TYR A 49 -6.77 5.44 20.14
N LEU A 50 -7.84 5.95 20.78
CA LEU A 50 -7.83 7.27 21.40
C LEU A 50 -6.79 7.35 22.54
N THR A 51 -6.67 6.30 23.34
CA THR A 51 -5.68 6.21 24.42
C THR A 51 -4.26 6.25 23.86
N MET A 52 -3.97 5.47 22.81
CA MET A 52 -2.65 5.49 22.17
C MET A 52 -2.33 6.83 21.54
N ASN A 53 -3.32 7.50 20.93
CA ASN A 53 -3.15 8.84 20.37
C ASN A 53 -2.88 9.90 21.44
N LEU A 54 -3.54 9.81 22.59
CA LEU A 54 -3.27 10.69 23.73
C LEU A 54 -1.82 10.51 24.19
N LEU A 55 -1.36 9.27 24.38
CA LEU A 55 0.02 8.96 24.78
C LEU A 55 1.02 9.47 23.75
N ILE A 56 0.80 9.20 22.45
CA ILE A 56 1.64 9.72 21.35
C ILE A 56 1.67 11.24 21.38
N ARG A 57 0.51 11.90 21.58
CA ARG A 57 0.40 13.35 21.65
C ARG A 57 1.10 13.93 22.89
N VAL A 58 1.18 13.22 24.00
CA VAL A 58 1.92 13.68 25.19
C VAL A 58 3.42 13.51 24.99
N LEU A 59 3.86 12.34 24.49
CA LEU A 59 5.26 11.93 24.45
C LEU A 59 6.07 12.47 23.26
N LEU A 60 5.42 12.76 22.13
CA LEU A 60 6.10 13.09 20.87
C LEU A 60 5.71 14.47 20.34
N ARG A 61 6.61 15.11 19.60
CA ARG A 61 6.40 16.42 18.96
C ARG A 61 6.96 16.42 17.52
N GLY A 62 6.56 17.43 16.74
CA GLY A 62 7.08 17.69 15.40
C GLY A 62 6.95 16.49 14.46
N PHE A 63 8.01 16.22 13.69
CA PHE A 63 8.05 15.13 12.71
C PHE A 63 7.77 13.75 13.33
N ASN A 64 8.39 13.43 14.47
CA ASN A 64 8.21 12.14 15.14
C ASN A 64 6.75 11.91 15.58
N TYR A 65 6.07 12.96 16.06
CA TYR A 65 4.63 12.88 16.36
C TYR A 65 3.81 12.54 15.11
N GLN A 66 4.08 13.22 13.98
CA GLN A 66 3.37 13.01 12.72
C GLN A 66 3.59 11.59 12.16
N VAL A 67 4.79 11.03 12.33
CA VAL A 67 5.09 9.63 12.00
C VAL A 67 4.33 8.67 12.90
N ALA A 68 4.42 8.85 14.22
CA ALA A 68 3.80 7.97 15.20
C ALA A 68 2.28 7.90 15.05
N VAL A 69 1.59 9.04 14.89
CA VAL A 69 0.12 9.08 14.76
C VAL A 69 -0.37 8.33 13.52
N ARG A 70 0.30 8.50 12.37
CA ARG A 70 -0.07 7.83 11.11
C ARG A 70 0.23 6.34 11.15
N ALA A 71 1.39 5.95 11.67
CA ALA A 71 1.74 4.55 11.81
C ALA A 71 0.79 3.84 12.78
N CYS A 72 0.46 4.46 13.92
CA CYS A 72 -0.53 3.93 14.86
C CYS A 72 -1.93 3.83 14.23
N MET A 73 -2.38 4.86 13.50
CA MET A 73 -3.63 4.82 12.74
C MET A 73 -3.65 3.65 11.75
N LEU A 74 -2.60 3.47 10.96
CA LEU A 74 -2.49 2.35 10.01
C LEU A 74 -2.50 0.99 10.71
N GLY A 75 -1.83 0.87 11.87
CA GLY A 75 -1.87 -0.34 12.68
C GLY A 75 -3.26 -0.65 13.24
N THR A 76 -3.98 0.38 13.71
CA THR A 76 -5.37 0.21 14.17
C THR A 76 -6.30 -0.15 13.03
N ILE A 77 -6.15 0.46 11.85
CA ILE A 77 -6.92 0.10 10.65
C ILE A 77 -6.63 -1.36 10.27
N PHE A 78 -5.37 -1.79 10.32
CA PHE A 78 -4.98 -3.19 10.10
C PHE A 78 -5.66 -4.13 11.11
N ALA A 79 -5.67 -3.77 12.40
CA ALA A 79 -6.39 -4.50 13.44
C ALA A 79 -7.90 -4.59 13.17
N CYS A 80 -8.55 -3.50 12.78
CA CYS A 80 -9.96 -3.50 12.38
C CYS A 80 -10.20 -4.40 11.15
N GLY A 81 -9.28 -4.39 10.18
CA GLY A 81 -9.30 -5.30 9.03
C GLY A 81 -9.22 -6.77 9.44
N MET A 82 -8.28 -7.13 10.31
CA MET A 82 -8.14 -8.49 10.84
C MET A 82 -9.38 -8.93 11.61
N PHE A 83 -9.92 -8.05 12.47
CA PHE A 83 -11.13 -8.32 13.22
C PHE A 83 -12.32 -8.57 12.28
N THR A 84 -12.48 -7.73 11.26
CA THR A 84 -13.54 -7.87 10.25
C THR A 84 -13.36 -9.16 9.45
N ALA A 85 -12.14 -9.50 9.04
CA ALA A 85 -11.85 -10.71 8.29
C ALA A 85 -12.14 -11.99 9.10
N ALA A 86 -11.94 -11.95 10.42
CA ALA A 86 -12.12 -13.10 11.31
C ALA A 86 -13.57 -13.28 11.78
N PHE A 87 -14.28 -12.19 12.07
CA PHE A 87 -15.54 -12.24 12.82
C PHE A 87 -16.75 -11.67 12.08
N ALA A 88 -16.57 -10.90 11.01
CA ALA A 88 -17.71 -10.36 10.27
C ALA A 88 -18.51 -11.46 9.54
N PRO A 89 -19.79 -11.21 9.20
CA PRO A 89 -20.53 -12.11 8.34
C PRO A 89 -19.77 -12.42 7.04
N PRO A 90 -19.92 -13.62 6.45
CA PRO A 90 -19.11 -14.08 5.32
C PRO A 90 -19.01 -13.09 4.15
N THR A 91 -20.07 -12.33 3.89
CA THR A 91 -20.14 -11.27 2.87
C THR A 91 -19.09 -10.16 3.07
N TYR A 92 -18.77 -9.82 4.32
CA TYR A 92 -17.91 -8.68 4.66
C TYR A 92 -16.47 -9.06 5.01
N THR A 93 -16.15 -10.35 5.18
CA THR A 93 -14.81 -10.76 5.59
C THR A 93 -13.73 -10.40 4.56
N ILE A 94 -14.08 -10.37 3.26
CA ILE A 94 -13.13 -9.94 2.21
C ILE A 94 -12.80 -8.44 2.28
N PHE A 95 -13.72 -7.61 2.78
CA PHE A 95 -13.44 -6.20 3.05
C PHE A 95 -12.39 -6.05 4.15
N GLY A 96 -12.44 -6.90 5.18
CA GLY A 96 -11.40 -6.97 6.20
C GLY A 96 -10.02 -7.26 5.63
N CYS A 97 -9.91 -8.23 4.72
CA CYS A 97 -8.68 -8.54 4.00
C CYS A 97 -8.17 -7.35 3.17
N TYR A 98 -9.06 -6.68 2.44
CA TYR A 98 -8.74 -5.47 1.67
C TYR A 98 -8.18 -4.36 2.57
N VAL A 99 -8.81 -4.11 3.73
CA VAL A 99 -8.37 -3.10 4.69
C VAL A 99 -6.96 -3.42 5.21
N CYS A 100 -6.67 -4.69 5.53
CA CYS A 100 -5.33 -5.12 5.93
C CYS A 100 -4.28 -4.86 4.85
N VAL A 101 -4.58 -5.23 3.59
CA VAL A 101 -3.67 -5.00 2.46
C VAL A 101 -3.39 -3.52 2.27
N LEU A 102 -4.44 -2.69 2.31
CA LEU A 102 -4.32 -1.25 2.10
C LEU A 102 -3.50 -0.59 3.21
N SER A 103 -3.79 -0.88 4.48
CA SER A 103 -3.08 -0.27 5.60
C SER A 103 -1.62 -0.72 5.66
N PHE A 104 -1.34 -1.99 5.34
CA PHE A 104 0.02 -2.50 5.30
C PHE A 104 0.83 -1.86 4.17
N PHE A 105 0.27 -1.70 2.96
CA PHE A 105 0.95 -1.05 1.84
C PHE A 105 1.46 0.37 2.21
N HIS A 106 0.59 1.21 2.78
CA HIS A 106 0.96 2.58 3.16
C HIS A 106 2.00 2.62 4.28
N PHE A 107 1.90 1.70 5.24
CA PHE A 107 2.87 1.58 6.31
C PHE A 107 4.24 1.13 5.79
N SER A 108 4.26 0.07 4.98
CA SER A 108 5.48 -0.54 4.47
C SER A 108 6.23 0.39 3.50
N GLU A 109 5.53 1.26 2.75
CA GLU A 109 6.15 2.31 1.93
C GLU A 109 7.04 3.24 2.77
N PHE A 110 6.50 3.77 3.86
CA PHE A 110 7.26 4.67 4.75
C PHE A 110 8.47 3.95 5.35
N VAL A 111 8.28 2.71 5.80
CA VAL A 111 9.36 1.90 6.38
C VAL A 111 10.44 1.61 5.34
N ALA A 112 10.07 1.26 4.11
CA ALA A 112 11.00 0.99 3.02
C ALA A 112 11.86 2.21 2.70
N ILE A 113 11.26 3.41 2.54
CA ILE A 113 12.04 4.65 2.34
C ILE A 113 12.96 4.94 3.52
N SER A 114 12.47 4.76 4.77
CA SER A 114 13.29 4.98 5.96
C SER A 114 14.50 4.02 6.07
N ALA A 115 14.43 2.89 5.37
CA ALA A 115 15.49 1.89 5.31
C ALA A 115 16.45 2.15 4.15
N CYS A 116 15.95 2.51 2.96
CA CYS A 116 16.74 2.59 1.73
C CYS A 116 17.18 4.01 1.35
N ASN A 117 16.35 5.02 1.58
CA ASN A 117 16.63 6.41 1.22
C ASN A 117 16.11 7.41 2.29
N PRO A 118 16.73 7.46 3.48
CA PRO A 118 16.27 8.29 4.58
C PRO A 118 16.37 9.80 4.31
N GLU A 119 17.17 10.23 3.34
CA GLU A 119 17.36 11.65 2.98
C GLU A 119 16.09 12.25 2.35
N THR A 120 15.27 11.43 1.70
CA THR A 120 14.00 11.85 1.08
C THR A 120 12.78 11.52 1.94
N LEU A 121 12.99 10.97 3.15
CA LEU A 121 11.90 10.54 4.01
C LEU A 121 11.07 11.75 4.47
N ALA A 122 9.78 11.71 4.14
CA ALA A 122 8.82 12.74 4.53
C ALA A 122 7.52 12.10 5.01
N ILE A 123 6.60 12.91 5.55
CA ILE A 123 5.27 12.43 5.92
C ILE A 123 4.48 11.94 4.71
N SER A 124 4.73 12.51 3.53
CA SER A 124 4.20 12.04 2.25
C SER A 124 4.71 10.65 1.87
N SER A 125 5.77 10.13 2.48
CA SER A 125 6.30 8.78 2.19
C SER A 125 5.39 7.64 2.69
N PHE A 126 4.40 7.92 3.53
CA PHE A 126 3.30 6.97 3.78
C PHE A 126 2.36 6.82 2.57
N VAL A 127 2.43 7.79 1.66
CA VAL A 127 1.64 7.86 0.43
C VAL A 127 0.13 7.78 0.67
N LEU A 128 -0.33 8.33 1.80
CA LEU A 128 -1.75 8.42 2.15
C LEU A 128 -2.51 9.46 1.31
N ASP A 129 -1.82 10.51 0.89
CA ASP A 129 -2.38 11.60 0.10
C ASP A 129 -1.71 11.62 -1.27
N HIS A 130 -2.17 10.71 -2.15
CA HIS A 130 -1.67 10.57 -3.51
C HIS A 130 -2.23 11.65 -4.45
N SER A 131 -3.56 11.70 -4.56
CA SER A 131 -4.31 12.60 -5.42
C SER A 131 -5.79 12.55 -5.06
N THR A 132 -6.56 13.53 -5.55
CA THR A 132 -8.02 13.49 -5.48
C THR A 132 -8.57 12.27 -6.22
N ASP A 133 -8.01 11.92 -7.38
CA ASP A 133 -8.45 10.76 -8.18
C ASP A 133 -8.29 9.44 -7.43
N TYR A 134 -7.19 9.27 -6.68
CA TYR A 134 -6.99 8.10 -5.84
C TYR A 134 -8.08 7.98 -4.75
N LYS A 135 -8.43 9.09 -4.09
CA LYS A 135 -9.49 9.11 -3.07
C LYS A 135 -10.85 8.79 -3.69
N ILE A 136 -11.15 9.35 -4.87
CA ILE A 136 -12.39 9.05 -5.61
C ILE A 136 -12.44 7.57 -5.98
N ALA A 137 -11.35 7.01 -6.50
CA ALA A 137 -11.28 5.59 -6.85
C ALA A 137 -11.53 4.70 -5.62
N ALA A 138 -10.87 5.00 -4.49
CA ALA A 138 -11.06 4.27 -3.24
C ALA A 138 -12.52 4.32 -2.76
N VAL A 139 -13.12 5.51 -2.69
CA VAL A 139 -14.53 5.66 -2.30
C VAL A 139 -15.47 4.94 -3.26
N THR A 140 -15.21 5.01 -4.57
CA THR A 140 -15.99 4.30 -5.59
C THR A 140 -15.93 2.79 -5.37
N SER A 141 -14.75 2.24 -5.06
CA SER A 141 -14.60 0.82 -4.75
C SER A 141 -15.37 0.39 -3.50
N TRP A 142 -15.45 1.26 -2.49
CA TRP A 142 -16.24 0.98 -1.29
C TRP A 142 -17.72 1.03 -1.58
N VAL A 143 -18.18 2.03 -2.35
CA VAL A 143 -19.57 2.17 -2.77
C VAL A 143 -20.02 0.95 -3.57
N GLU A 144 -19.26 0.53 -4.58
CA GLU A 144 -19.55 -0.70 -5.34
C GLU A 144 -19.63 -1.91 -4.42
N PHE A 145 -18.62 -2.09 -3.55
CA PHE A 145 -18.57 -3.22 -2.64
C PHE A 145 -19.81 -3.30 -1.74
N PHE A 146 -20.22 -2.19 -1.11
CA PHE A 146 -21.34 -2.19 -0.18
C PHE A 146 -22.71 -2.27 -0.87
N ILE A 147 -22.87 -1.66 -2.05
CA ILE A 147 -24.07 -1.83 -2.88
C ILE A 147 -24.21 -3.30 -3.27
N GLU A 148 -23.16 -3.91 -3.79
CA GLU A 148 -23.19 -5.32 -4.22
C GLU A 148 -23.35 -6.27 -3.03
N SER A 149 -22.75 -5.97 -1.88
CA SER A 149 -22.95 -6.74 -0.65
C SER A 149 -24.39 -6.71 -0.16
N TYR A 150 -25.12 -5.61 -0.40
CA TYR A 150 -26.51 -5.45 0.00
C TYR A 150 -27.47 -6.16 -0.96
N PHE A 151 -27.31 -5.98 -2.27
CA PHE A 151 -28.21 -6.53 -3.28
C PHE A 151 -27.86 -7.97 -3.71
N TRP A 152 -26.56 -8.32 -3.73
CA TRP A 152 -26.04 -9.61 -4.19
C TRP A 152 -24.97 -10.18 -3.24
N PRO A 153 -25.34 -10.46 -1.97
CA PRO A 153 -24.38 -10.88 -0.93
C PRO A 153 -23.61 -12.15 -1.29
N ASP A 154 -24.24 -13.10 -1.98
CA ASP A 154 -23.64 -14.39 -2.36
C ASP A 154 -22.39 -14.21 -3.24
N MET A 155 -22.36 -13.18 -4.09
CA MET A 155 -21.22 -12.88 -4.95
C MET A 155 -19.95 -12.58 -4.12
N LYS A 156 -20.09 -11.94 -2.96
CA LYS A 156 -18.97 -11.59 -2.07
C LYS A 156 -18.51 -12.75 -1.18
N THR A 157 -19.21 -13.88 -1.21
CA THR A 157 -18.82 -15.09 -0.46
C THR A 157 -17.88 -16.01 -1.24
N VAL A 158 -17.82 -15.87 -2.57
CA VAL A 158 -16.95 -16.67 -3.44
C VAL A 158 -15.49 -16.30 -3.21
N ARG A 159 -14.68 -17.27 -2.75
CA ARG A 159 -13.31 -17.01 -2.25
C ARG A 159 -12.20 -17.08 -3.28
N ILE A 160 -12.47 -17.64 -4.47
CA ILE A 160 -11.43 -17.86 -5.49
C ILE A 160 -10.90 -16.51 -6.01
N ILE A 161 -11.79 -15.59 -6.40
CA ILE A 161 -11.38 -14.28 -6.92
C ILE A 161 -10.62 -13.47 -5.85
N PRO A 162 -11.11 -13.35 -4.60
CA PRO A 162 -10.36 -12.71 -3.53
C PRO A 162 -9.00 -13.35 -3.23
N ALA A 163 -8.88 -14.68 -3.30
CA ALA A 163 -7.61 -15.37 -3.09
C ALA A 163 -6.59 -15.03 -4.19
N ILE A 164 -7.01 -14.99 -5.45
CA ILE A 164 -6.17 -14.51 -6.56
C ILE A 164 -5.75 -13.04 -6.34
N GLY A 165 -6.71 -12.21 -5.91
CA GLY A 165 -6.44 -10.81 -5.56
C GLY A 165 -5.40 -10.66 -4.45
N LEU A 166 -5.48 -11.48 -3.40
CA LEU A 166 -4.47 -11.49 -2.33
C LEU A 166 -3.09 -11.89 -2.83
N ILE A 167 -3.00 -12.90 -3.71
CA ILE A 167 -1.73 -13.29 -4.33
C ILE A 167 -1.14 -12.12 -5.13
N TRP A 168 -1.97 -11.41 -5.89
CA TRP A 168 -1.54 -10.23 -6.66
C TRP A 168 -1.09 -9.09 -5.75
N CYS A 169 -1.83 -8.82 -4.67
CA CYS A 169 -1.45 -7.81 -3.69
C CYS A 169 -0.13 -8.16 -3.01
N ILE A 170 0.05 -9.40 -2.53
CA ILE A 170 1.27 -9.83 -1.85
C ILE A 170 2.45 -9.83 -2.83
N GLY A 171 2.27 -10.36 -4.05
CA GLY A 171 3.29 -10.36 -5.08
C GLY A 171 3.71 -8.95 -5.49
N GLY A 172 2.73 -8.06 -5.72
CA GLY A 172 2.97 -6.66 -6.05
C GLY A 172 3.65 -5.88 -4.93
N GLU A 173 3.24 -6.13 -3.69
CA GLU A 173 3.85 -5.59 -2.47
C GLU A 173 5.33 -5.97 -2.37
N ILE A 174 5.64 -7.27 -2.49
CA ILE A 174 7.01 -7.77 -2.46
C ILE A 174 7.83 -7.17 -3.60
N LEU A 175 7.32 -7.22 -4.83
CA LEU A 175 8.02 -6.71 -6.01
C LEU A 175 8.37 -5.23 -5.85
N ARG A 176 7.41 -4.43 -5.36
CA ARG A 176 7.61 -3.01 -5.10
C ARG A 176 8.66 -2.76 -4.04
N LYS A 177 8.58 -3.43 -2.89
CA LYS A 177 9.54 -3.24 -1.79
C LYS A 177 10.95 -3.72 -2.16
N VAL A 178 11.07 -4.83 -2.88
CA VAL A 178 12.35 -5.28 -3.43
C VAL A 178 12.92 -4.23 -4.38
N ALA A 179 12.13 -3.68 -5.31
CA ALA A 179 12.58 -2.63 -6.21
C ALA A 179 13.07 -1.37 -5.48
N MET A 180 12.38 -0.95 -4.41
CA MET A 180 12.80 0.19 -3.57
C MET A 180 14.12 -0.10 -2.85
N LEU A 181 14.30 -1.30 -2.32
CA LEU A 181 15.54 -1.71 -1.64
C LEU A 181 16.70 -1.87 -2.61
N THR A 182 16.47 -2.41 -3.81
CA THR A 182 17.49 -2.57 -4.85
C THR A 182 17.95 -1.22 -5.42
N ALA A 183 17.02 -0.31 -5.71
CA ALA A 183 17.37 1.02 -6.21
C ALA A 183 17.92 1.96 -5.12
N SER A 184 17.56 1.72 -3.84
CA SER A 184 18.13 2.42 -2.69
C SER A 184 18.07 3.94 -2.85
N ARG A 185 19.21 4.65 -2.82
CA ARG A 185 19.30 6.10 -2.99
C ARG A 185 18.85 6.60 -4.38
N SER A 186 18.88 5.76 -5.40
CA SER A 186 18.33 6.09 -6.72
C SER A 186 16.80 6.02 -6.76
N PHE A 187 16.14 5.45 -5.74
CA PHE A 187 14.68 5.44 -5.64
C PHE A 187 14.16 6.72 -4.99
N THR A 188 13.16 7.33 -5.64
CA THR A 188 12.41 8.48 -5.11
C THR A 188 10.93 8.32 -5.42
N HIS A 189 10.04 8.83 -4.55
CA HIS A 189 8.59 8.79 -4.79
C HIS A 189 8.11 9.73 -5.91
N THR A 190 8.91 10.74 -6.24
CA THR A 190 8.64 11.75 -7.27
C THR A 190 9.66 11.63 -8.38
N VAL A 191 9.21 11.63 -9.64
CA VAL A 191 10.12 11.66 -10.79
C VAL A 191 11.01 12.89 -10.68
N VAL A 192 12.33 12.69 -10.67
CA VAL A 192 13.31 13.75 -10.47
C VAL A 192 13.73 14.31 -11.82
N SER A 193 13.60 15.62 -12.03
CA SER A 193 13.98 16.29 -13.27
C SER A 193 15.47 16.66 -13.36
N LYS A 194 16.22 16.56 -12.26
CA LYS A 194 17.67 16.83 -12.19
C LYS A 194 18.43 15.63 -11.65
N LYS A 195 19.55 15.27 -12.29
CA LYS A 195 20.45 14.22 -11.82
C LYS A 195 21.20 14.71 -10.57
N PHE A 196 21.12 13.98 -9.47
CA PHE A 196 22.01 14.16 -8.33
C PHE A 196 23.31 13.37 -8.53
N GLU A 197 24.42 13.80 -7.92
CA GLU A 197 25.71 13.10 -8.07
C GLU A 197 25.67 11.63 -7.67
N HIS A 198 24.78 11.26 -6.74
CA HIS A 198 24.61 9.88 -6.28
C HIS A 198 23.61 9.06 -7.12
N HIS A 199 22.97 9.66 -8.14
CA HIS A 199 22.07 8.92 -9.03
C HIS A 199 22.87 8.05 -9.99
N VAL A 200 22.85 6.75 -9.73
CA VAL A 200 23.41 5.71 -10.60
C VAL A 200 22.28 4.97 -11.31
N LEU A 201 22.57 4.52 -12.53
CA LEU A 201 21.67 3.64 -13.26
C LEU A 201 21.72 2.24 -12.64
N VAL A 202 20.57 1.76 -12.17
CA VAL A 202 20.45 0.45 -11.50
C VAL A 202 19.89 -0.56 -12.49
N THR A 203 20.68 -1.55 -12.86
CA THR A 203 20.31 -2.59 -13.85
C THR A 203 20.39 -4.02 -13.29
N ASN A 204 20.80 -4.19 -12.04
CA ASN A 204 20.96 -5.49 -11.39
C ASN A 204 19.73 -5.91 -10.56
N GLY A 205 19.70 -7.18 -10.16
CA GLY A 205 18.63 -7.71 -9.32
C GLY A 205 17.28 -7.66 -10.04
N ILE A 206 16.24 -7.13 -9.39
CA ILE A 206 14.92 -7.05 -10.03
C ILE A 206 14.88 -6.11 -11.24
N TYR A 207 15.83 -5.16 -11.32
CA TYR A 207 15.97 -4.28 -12.48
C TYR A 207 16.57 -4.99 -13.69
N SER A 208 17.11 -6.21 -13.58
CA SER A 208 17.47 -6.99 -14.77
C SER A 208 16.26 -7.68 -15.42
N VAL A 209 15.11 -7.69 -14.72
CA VAL A 209 13.86 -8.33 -15.18
C VAL A 209 12.90 -7.30 -15.76
N PHE A 210 12.72 -6.18 -15.06
CA PHE A 210 11.88 -5.07 -15.49
C PHE A 210 12.61 -3.74 -15.31
N ARG A 211 12.40 -2.79 -16.22
CA ARG A 211 12.95 -1.42 -16.08
C ARG A 211 12.27 -0.63 -14.96
N HIS A 212 10.99 -0.90 -14.72
CA HIS A 212 10.18 -0.19 -13.73
C HIS A 212 9.51 -1.14 -12.73
N PRO A 213 10.27 -1.99 -12.00
CA PRO A 213 9.70 -3.07 -11.19
C PRO A 213 8.84 -2.54 -10.04
N SER A 214 9.14 -1.34 -9.51
CA SER A 214 8.30 -0.68 -8.50
C SER A 214 6.91 -0.30 -9.02
N TYR A 215 6.82 0.09 -10.31
CA TYR A 215 5.55 0.40 -10.98
C TYR A 215 4.80 -0.86 -11.38
N VAL A 216 5.51 -1.90 -11.83
CA VAL A 216 4.91 -3.22 -12.07
C VAL A 216 4.24 -3.74 -10.80
N GLY A 217 4.97 -3.72 -9.67
CA GLY A 217 4.43 -4.15 -8.38
C GLY A 217 3.20 -3.36 -7.96
N TRP A 218 3.25 -2.03 -8.13
CA TRP A 218 2.11 -1.17 -7.78
C TRP A 218 0.90 -1.37 -8.72
N PHE A 219 1.12 -1.53 -10.02
CA PHE A 219 0.07 -1.78 -11.01
C PHE A 219 -0.73 -3.06 -10.67
N TYR A 220 -0.04 -4.18 -10.45
CA TYR A 220 -0.70 -5.44 -10.10
C TYR A 220 -1.29 -5.41 -8.69
N TRP A 221 -0.65 -4.73 -7.74
CA TRP A 221 -1.22 -4.52 -6.41
C TRP A 221 -2.55 -3.75 -6.49
N ALA A 222 -2.62 -2.67 -7.27
CA ALA A 222 -3.81 -1.84 -7.39
C ALA A 222 -5.00 -2.63 -7.95
N ILE A 223 -4.80 -3.41 -9.01
CA ILE A 223 -5.82 -4.30 -9.56
C ILE A 223 -6.16 -5.42 -8.56
N GLY A 224 -5.14 -5.98 -7.91
CA GLY A 224 -5.28 -6.98 -6.85
C GLY A 224 -6.24 -6.54 -5.75
N THR A 225 -6.22 -5.27 -5.33
CA THR A 225 -7.15 -4.77 -4.31
C THR A 225 -8.62 -4.91 -4.71
N GLN A 226 -8.94 -4.74 -5.99
CA GLN A 226 -10.30 -4.86 -6.50
C GLN A 226 -10.71 -6.31 -6.73
N LEU A 227 -9.75 -7.18 -7.06
CA LEU A 227 -9.93 -8.63 -7.03
C LEU A 227 -10.23 -9.12 -5.60
N VAL A 228 -9.55 -8.59 -4.58
CA VAL A 228 -9.84 -8.90 -3.15
C VAL A 228 -11.30 -8.55 -2.81
N LEU A 229 -11.79 -7.41 -3.27
CA LEU A 229 -13.19 -6.99 -3.06
C LEU A 229 -14.20 -7.70 -3.97
N ALA A 230 -13.72 -8.48 -4.95
CA ALA A 230 -14.54 -9.06 -6.02
C ALA A 230 -15.46 -8.03 -6.68
N ASN A 231 -14.91 -6.85 -6.99
CA ASN A 231 -15.63 -5.70 -7.57
C ASN A 231 -15.47 -5.68 -9.10
N PRO A 232 -16.43 -6.21 -9.88
CA PRO A 232 -16.27 -6.35 -11.33
C PRO A 232 -16.03 -5.02 -12.06
N LEU A 233 -16.69 -3.93 -11.64
CA LEU A 233 -16.55 -2.64 -12.31
C LEU A 233 -15.22 -1.98 -11.92
N CYS A 234 -14.90 -1.95 -10.63
CA CYS A 234 -13.63 -1.37 -10.18
C CYS A 234 -12.41 -2.17 -10.64
N ILE A 235 -12.48 -3.48 -10.88
CA ILE A 235 -11.36 -4.23 -11.50
C ILE A 235 -10.98 -3.60 -12.84
N ILE A 236 -11.96 -3.36 -13.71
CA ILE A 236 -11.73 -2.76 -15.03
C ILE A 236 -11.26 -1.31 -14.88
N ALA A 237 -11.95 -0.53 -14.04
CA ALA A 237 -11.63 0.88 -13.85
C ALA A 237 -10.22 1.08 -13.29
N TYR A 238 -9.82 0.30 -12.27
CA TYR A 238 -8.48 0.36 -11.68
C TYR A 238 -7.41 -0.09 -12.67
N ALA A 239 -7.68 -1.11 -13.48
CA ALA A 239 -6.74 -1.56 -14.51
C ALA A 239 -6.47 -0.45 -15.53
N LEU A 240 -7.53 0.15 -16.08
CA LEU A 240 -7.40 1.22 -17.09
C LEU A 240 -6.79 2.49 -16.50
N ALA A 241 -7.23 2.93 -15.33
CA ALA A 241 -6.72 4.12 -14.67
C ALA A 241 -5.24 3.96 -14.29
N SER A 242 -4.87 2.82 -13.70
CA SER A 242 -3.48 2.54 -13.33
C SER A 242 -2.60 2.38 -14.56
N TRP A 243 -3.09 1.73 -15.62
CA TRP A 243 -2.36 1.59 -16.88
C TRP A 243 -2.05 2.96 -17.48
N LYS A 244 -3.05 3.83 -17.58
CA LYS A 244 -2.88 5.19 -18.11
C LYS A 244 -1.89 5.99 -17.26
N PHE A 245 -2.05 5.96 -15.93
CA PHE A 245 -1.17 6.65 -15.01
C PHE A 245 0.30 6.22 -15.19
N PHE A 246 0.56 4.92 -15.24
CA PHE A 246 1.92 4.43 -15.42
C PHE A 246 2.45 4.63 -16.83
N ASN A 247 1.61 4.58 -17.86
CA ASN A 247 2.04 4.91 -19.22
C ASN A 247 2.58 6.34 -19.29
N ASP A 248 1.77 7.30 -18.82
CA ASP A 248 2.13 8.72 -18.88
C ASP A 248 3.36 9.00 -18.00
N ARG A 249 3.44 8.38 -16.81
CA ARG A 249 4.57 8.55 -15.88
C ARG A 249 5.87 7.91 -16.39
N ILE A 250 5.81 6.68 -16.90
CA ILE A 250 6.99 5.96 -17.40
C ILE A 250 7.57 6.68 -18.61
N THR A 251 6.74 7.17 -19.53
CA THR A 251 7.23 7.93 -20.69
C THR A 251 8.01 9.18 -20.26
N ILE A 252 7.51 9.95 -19.30
CA ILE A 252 8.21 11.15 -18.79
C ILE A 252 9.50 10.78 -18.05
N GLU A 253 9.46 9.71 -17.27
CA GLU A 253 10.62 9.26 -16.50
C GLU A 253 11.72 8.70 -17.41
N GLU A 254 11.39 7.89 -18.40
CA GLU A 254 12.37 7.36 -19.36
C GLU A 254 13.01 8.47 -20.21
N LEU A 255 12.25 9.50 -20.60
CA LEU A 255 12.83 10.70 -21.22
C LEU A 255 13.90 11.35 -20.33
N THR A 256 13.63 11.40 -19.03
CA THR A 256 14.55 12.00 -18.06
C THR A 256 15.77 11.09 -17.81
N LEU A 257 15.58 9.78 -17.77
CA LEU A 257 16.65 8.78 -17.63
C LEU A 257 17.57 8.76 -18.85
N LEU A 258 17.03 8.91 -20.06
CA LEU A 258 17.82 9.12 -21.28
C LEU A 258 18.69 10.37 -21.17
N ASN A 259 18.16 11.48 -20.66
CA ASN A 259 18.97 12.68 -20.43
C ASN A 259 20.08 12.46 -19.39
N PHE A 260 19.85 11.60 -18.39
CA PHE A 260 20.81 11.37 -17.29
C PHE A 260 21.92 10.38 -17.63
N PHE A 261 21.60 9.35 -18.41
CA PHE A 261 22.48 8.19 -18.63
C PHE A 261 22.74 7.91 -20.12
N GLN A 262 22.07 8.61 -21.03
CA GLN A 262 22.36 8.62 -22.46
C GLN A 262 22.39 7.19 -23.04
N GLU A 263 23.48 6.80 -23.72
CA GLU A 263 23.65 5.50 -24.37
C GLU A 263 23.47 4.32 -23.40
N ASP A 264 23.91 4.44 -22.14
CA ASP A 264 23.75 3.38 -21.14
C ASP A 264 22.26 3.01 -20.93
N TYR A 265 21.37 4.01 -20.97
CA TYR A 265 19.93 3.76 -20.82
C TYR A 265 19.32 3.21 -22.10
N VAL A 266 19.79 3.66 -23.28
CA VAL A 266 19.35 3.12 -24.57
C VAL A 266 19.67 1.62 -24.65
N ASP A 267 20.87 1.21 -24.26
CA ASP A 267 21.25 -0.20 -24.25
C ASP A 267 20.48 -1.01 -23.22
N TYR A 268 20.17 -0.42 -22.07
CA TYR A 268 19.28 -1.03 -21.08
C TYR A 268 17.84 -1.20 -21.61
N GLN A 269 17.30 -0.23 -22.35
CA GLN A 269 15.98 -0.31 -22.98
C GLN A 269 15.88 -1.46 -24.00
N LYS A 270 16.95 -1.76 -24.73
CA LYS A 270 17.01 -2.87 -25.70
C LYS A 270 16.98 -4.25 -25.04
N GLN A 271 17.49 -4.36 -23.81
CA GLN A 271 17.68 -5.65 -23.13
C GLN A 271 16.55 -6.00 -22.17
N VAL A 272 15.97 -5.01 -21.50
CA VAL A 272 15.04 -5.24 -20.37
C VAL A 272 13.69 -4.60 -20.67
N PRO A 273 12.56 -5.33 -20.55
CA PRO A 273 11.22 -4.78 -20.79
C PRO A 273 10.73 -3.89 -19.64
N ILE A 274 9.67 -3.11 -19.86
CA ILE A 274 9.04 -2.28 -18.81
C ILE A 274 8.31 -3.15 -17.77
N GLY A 275 7.64 -4.22 -18.20
CA GLY A 275 6.92 -5.17 -17.36
C GLY A 275 5.41 -4.94 -17.20
N ILE A 276 4.89 -3.79 -17.64
CA ILE A 276 3.45 -3.55 -17.75
C ILE A 276 3.04 -3.76 -19.22
N PRO A 277 2.04 -4.61 -19.52
CA PRO A 277 1.65 -4.90 -20.90
C PRO A 277 1.28 -3.63 -21.68
N PHE A 278 1.66 -3.57 -22.95
CA PHE A 278 1.31 -2.49 -23.89
C PHE A 278 1.90 -1.09 -23.60
N ILE A 279 2.68 -0.92 -22.53
CA ILE A 279 3.43 0.33 -22.31
C ILE A 279 4.75 0.25 -23.07
N LYS A 280 5.02 1.26 -23.90
CA LYS A 280 6.26 1.34 -24.71
C LYS A 280 7.36 2.17 -24.04
N GLY A 281 7.00 3.09 -23.15
CA GLY A 281 7.93 4.04 -22.54
C GLY A 281 8.30 5.16 -23.50
N TYR A 282 9.53 5.67 -23.41
CA TYR A 282 10.05 6.67 -24.34
C TYR A 282 11.22 6.08 -25.12
N VAL A 283 11.00 5.75 -26.39
CA VAL A 283 12.00 5.16 -27.27
C VAL A 283 12.41 6.21 -28.29
N LEU A 284 13.72 6.43 -28.46
CA LEU A 284 14.23 7.28 -29.52
C LEU A 284 13.96 6.58 -30.86
N GLU A 285 13.22 7.24 -31.75
CA GLU A 285 13.11 6.78 -33.14
C GLU A 285 14.48 6.95 -33.81
N GLU A 286 14.99 5.88 -34.42
CA GLU A 286 16.20 5.88 -35.24
C GLU A 286 15.99 6.62 -36.58
#